data_AF-R0I970-F1
#
_entry.id   AF-R0I970-F1
#
_cell.length_a   1.000
_cell.length_b   1.000
_cell.length_c   1.000
_cell.angle_alpha   90.00
_cell.angle_beta   90.00
_cell.angle_gamma   90.00
#
_symmetry.space_group_name_H-M   'P 1'
#
loop_
_entity.id
_entity.type
_entity.pdbx_description
1 polymer ?
#
loop_
_entity_poly.entity_id
_entity_poly.type
_entity_poly.pdbx_seq_one_letter_code
_entity_poly.pdbx_strand_id
1 'polypeptide(L)'
;MIPFLRTFFEDQKYLEPCSKILKQLLGVKSKRPIWKEFKANYWGHESEIKVQISETKNLLLPGPLGKKERAKLGYLQSWMFCFRHWPEM
;
A
#
# COMPACT_ATOMS: atom_id res chain seq x y z
N MET A 1 -4.92 -2.95 -21.60
CA MET A 1 -6.36 -3.06 -21.86
C MET A 1 -7.11 -2.61 -20.63
N ILE A 2 -7.94 -1.58 -20.72
CA ILE A 2 -8.90 -1.29 -19.65
C ILE A 2 -9.98 -2.36 -19.80
N PRO A 3 -10.19 -3.27 -18.83
CA PRO A 3 -11.36 -4.15 -18.87
C PRO A 3 -12.58 -3.23 -18.92
N PHE A 4 -13.62 -3.60 -19.69
CA PHE A 4 -14.83 -2.80 -19.96
C PHE A 4 -15.11 -1.66 -18.96
N LEU A 5 -15.45 -0.46 -19.42
CA LEU A 5 -15.69 0.71 -18.55
C LEU A 5 -16.55 0.39 -17.30
N ARG A 6 -17.53 -0.51 -17.46
CA ARG A 6 -18.34 -1.09 -16.38
C ARG A 6 -17.50 -1.79 -15.30
N THR A 7 -16.66 -2.76 -15.67
CA THR A 7 -15.80 -3.48 -14.73
C THR A 7 -14.81 -2.54 -14.04
N PHE A 8 -14.31 -1.52 -14.75
CA PHE A 8 -13.48 -0.48 -14.12
C PHE A 8 -14.20 0.26 -12.98
N PHE A 9 -15.47 0.68 -13.19
CA PHE A 9 -16.26 1.33 -12.15
C PHE A 9 -16.69 0.36 -11.04
N GLU A 10 -16.91 -0.91 -11.36
CA GLU A 10 -17.18 -1.95 -10.35
C GLU A 10 -15.96 -2.22 -9.48
N ASP A 11 -14.76 -2.32 -10.07
CA ASP A 11 -13.49 -2.44 -9.34
C ASP A 11 -13.26 -1.24 -8.41
N GLN A 12 -13.68 -0.04 -8.85
CA GLN A 12 -13.55 1.17 -8.04
C GLN A 12 -14.35 1.11 -6.73
N LYS A 13 -15.44 0.32 -6.67
CA LYS A 13 -16.22 0.13 -5.44
C LYS A 13 -15.43 -0.58 -4.34
N TYR A 14 -14.43 -1.39 -4.70
CA TYR A 14 -13.55 -2.08 -3.76
C TYR A 14 -12.33 -1.23 -3.41
N LEU A 15 -11.86 -0.40 -4.37
CA LEU A 15 -10.71 0.48 -4.16
C LEU A 15 -11.02 1.67 -3.26
N GLU A 16 -12.21 2.27 -3.38
CA GLU A 16 -12.58 3.42 -2.56
C GLU A 16 -12.49 3.06 -1.07
N PRO A 17 -12.99 1.88 -0.64
CA PRO A 17 -12.92 1.44 0.73
C PRO A 17 -11.56 1.54 1.38
N CYS A 18 -10.69 0.75 0.75
CA CYS A 18 -9.29 0.58 1.07
C CYS A 18 -8.54 1.91 1.03
N SER A 19 -8.90 2.82 0.12
CA SER A 19 -8.30 4.15 0.06
C SER A 19 -8.62 5.01 1.29
N LYS A 20 -9.80 4.84 1.90
CA LYS A 20 -10.18 5.55 3.13
C LYS A 20 -9.41 5.01 4.32
N ILE A 21 -9.33 3.69 4.46
CA ILE A 21 -8.54 3.01 5.49
C ILE A 21 -7.06 3.43 5.38
N LEU A 22 -6.49 3.37 4.18
CA LEU A 22 -5.10 3.75 3.96
C LEU A 22 -4.84 5.21 4.33
N LYS A 23 -5.77 6.12 4.01
CA LYS A 23 -5.67 7.53 4.44
C LYS A 23 -5.70 7.66 5.97
N GLN A 24 -6.54 6.90 6.65
CA GLN A 24 -6.60 6.90 8.12
C GLN A 24 -5.31 6.36 8.74
N LEU A 25 -4.79 5.22 8.25
CA LEU A 25 -3.53 4.63 8.70
C LEU A 25 -2.35 5.59 8.55
N LEU A 26 -2.31 6.33 7.45
CA LEU A 26 -1.25 7.30 7.17
C LEU A 26 -1.48 8.67 7.83
N GLY A 27 -2.60 8.86 8.56
CA GLY A 27 -2.95 10.15 9.15
C GLY A 27 -3.18 11.26 8.13
N VAL A 28 -3.53 10.92 6.89
CA VAL A 28 -3.69 11.90 5.80
C VAL A 28 -4.93 12.74 6.03
N LYS A 29 -4.73 13.96 6.51
CA LYS A 29 -5.80 14.97 6.65
C LYS A 29 -5.96 15.85 5.39
N SER A 30 -5.04 15.74 4.44
CA SER A 30 -4.94 16.65 3.29
C SER A 30 -5.57 16.09 2.02
N LYS A 31 -5.92 16.96 1.07
CA LYS A 31 -6.38 16.58 -0.29
C LYS A 31 -5.25 16.07 -1.19
N ARG A 32 -4.05 15.83 -0.66
CA ARG A 32 -2.89 15.41 -1.45
C ARG A 32 -3.04 13.95 -1.91
N PRO A 33 -2.41 13.56 -3.04
CA PRO A 33 -2.34 12.16 -3.44
C PRO A 33 -1.72 11.30 -2.34
N ILE A 34 -2.31 10.14 -2.05
CA ILE A 34 -1.87 9.22 -0.97
C ILE A 34 -0.37 8.92 -1.09
N TRP A 35 0.12 8.68 -2.31
CA TRP A 35 1.55 8.44 -2.55
C TRP A 35 2.45 9.60 -2.11
N LYS A 36 2.04 10.86 -2.33
CA LYS A 36 2.85 12.02 -1.92
C LYS A 36 2.93 12.11 -0.40
N GLU A 37 1.83 11.85 0.29
CA GLU A 37 1.80 11.87 1.75
C GLU A 37 2.59 10.70 2.34
N PHE A 38 2.37 9.48 1.83
CA PHE A 38 3.13 8.30 2.21
C PHE A 38 4.63 8.54 2.09
N LYS A 39 5.08 9.05 0.93
CA LYS A 39 6.50 9.29 0.66
C LYS A 39 7.08 10.36 1.60
N ALA A 40 6.30 11.37 1.97
CA ALA A 40 6.74 12.41 2.90
C ALA A 40 6.99 11.84 4.31
N ASN A 41 6.19 10.86 4.73
CA ASN A 41 6.27 10.19 6.02
C ASN A 41 7.09 8.88 5.98
N TYR A 42 7.73 8.56 4.85
CA TYR A 42 8.47 7.31 4.71
C TYR A 42 9.88 7.43 5.30
N TRP A 43 10.06 6.91 6.52
CA TRP A 43 11.38 6.70 7.12
C TRP A 43 11.92 5.31 6.77
N GLY A 44 12.84 5.26 5.81
CA GLY A 44 13.54 4.03 5.44
C GLY A 44 14.58 3.67 6.50
N HIS A 45 14.15 3.07 7.60
CA HIS A 45 14.99 2.82 8.77
C HIS A 45 15.62 1.41 8.80
N GLU A 46 15.21 0.50 7.91
CA GLU A 46 15.73 -0.87 7.91
C GLU A 46 16.73 -1.13 6.76
N SER A 47 17.84 -1.78 7.13
CA SER A 47 18.79 -2.40 6.19
C SER A 47 18.19 -3.59 5.45
N GLU A 48 17.18 -4.23 6.04
CA GLU A 48 16.50 -5.42 5.52
C GLU A 48 15.01 -5.13 5.34
N ILE A 49 14.44 -5.45 4.18
CA ILE A 49 13.00 -5.34 3.96
C ILE A 49 12.35 -6.69 4.12
N LYS A 50 11.40 -6.76 5.05
CA LYS A 50 10.50 -7.91 5.20
C LYS A 50 9.24 -7.69 4.37
N VAL A 51 8.83 -8.71 3.62
CA VAL A 51 7.57 -8.75 2.90
C VAL A 51 6.75 -9.91 3.44
N GLN A 52 5.54 -9.64 3.89
CA GLN A 52 4.64 -10.71 4.30
C GLN A 52 4.17 -11.49 3.07
N ILE A 53 4.45 -12.79 3.04
CA ILE A 53 4.05 -13.70 1.96
C ILE A 53 2.89 -14.61 2.37
N SER A 54 2.66 -14.77 3.67
CA SER A 54 1.50 -15.46 4.23
C SER A 54 1.15 -14.88 5.60
N GLU A 55 0.05 -15.32 6.20
CA GLU A 55 -0.39 -14.85 7.53
C GLU A 55 0.71 -14.93 8.59
N THR A 56 1.54 -15.96 8.53
CA THR A 56 2.55 -16.28 9.53
C THR A 56 3.98 -16.17 9.02
N LYS A 57 4.19 -15.85 7.74
CA LYS A 57 5.52 -15.86 7.12
C LYS A 57 5.86 -14.53 6.47
N ASN A 58 7.08 -14.08 6.78
CA ASN A 58 7.72 -12.95 6.14
C ASN A 58 8.95 -13.44 5.36
N LEU A 59 9.13 -12.93 4.16
CA LEU A 59 10.32 -13.12 3.34
C LEU A 59 11.22 -11.90 3.47
N LEU A 60 12.51 -12.13 3.68
CA LEU A 60 13.53 -11.08 3.58
C LEU A 60 13.89 -10.89 2.11
N LEU A 61 13.77 -9.66 1.61
CA LEU A 61 14.21 -9.35 0.25
C LEU A 61 15.74 -9.30 0.20
N PRO A 62 16.39 -10.05 -0.72
CA PRO A 62 17.84 -10.06 -0.84
C PRO A 62 18.36 -8.75 -1.45
N GLY A 63 19.45 -8.22 -0.88
CA GLY A 63 20.24 -7.14 -1.44
C GLY A 63 19.81 -5.72 -1.04
N PRO A 64 20.71 -4.73 -1.21
CA PRO A 64 20.42 -3.34 -0.87
C PRO A 64 19.44 -2.72 -1.88
N LEU A 65 18.23 -2.42 -1.43
CA LEU A 65 17.24 -1.67 -2.21
C LEU A 65 17.44 -0.16 -2.05
N GLY A 66 17.37 0.57 -3.17
CA GLY A 66 17.42 2.03 -3.16
C GLY A 66 16.22 2.65 -2.44
N LYS A 67 16.38 3.85 -1.86
CA LYS A 67 15.33 4.53 -1.06
C LYS A 67 13.98 4.60 -1.79
N LYS A 68 13.98 4.79 -3.11
CA LYS A 68 12.76 4.90 -3.93
C LYS A 68 12.05 3.56 -4.05
N GLU A 69 12.79 2.49 -4.27
CA GLU A 69 12.31 1.11 -4.35
C GLU A 69 11.72 0.67 -3.02
N ARG A 70 12.41 0.99 -1.92
CA ARG A 70 11.93 0.72 -0.55
C ARG A 70 10.60 1.43 -0.27
N ALA A 71 10.49 2.71 -0.62
CA ALA A 71 9.25 3.46 -0.48
C ALA A 71 8.11 2.86 -1.32
N LYS A 72 8.38 2.43 -2.56
CA LYS A 72 7.38 1.76 -3.41
C LYS A 72 6.90 0.45 -2.78
N LEU A 73 7.81 -0.35 -2.22
CA LEU A 73 7.46 -1.60 -1.55
C LEU A 73 6.62 -1.36 -0.29
N GLY A 74 7.01 -0.42 0.57
CA GLY A 74 6.21 -0.07 1.75
C GLY A 74 4.80 0.42 1.36
N TYR A 75 4.70 1.19 0.28
CA TYR A 75 3.41 1.64 -0.23
C TYR A 75 2.55 0.47 -0.73
N LEU A 76 3.14 -0.47 -1.48
CA LEU A 76 2.49 -1.69 -1.93
C LEU A 76 2.02 -2.56 -0.76
N GLN A 77 2.87 -2.78 0.25
CA GLN A 77 2.52 -3.54 1.44
C GLN A 77 1.35 -2.90 2.20
N SER A 78 1.32 -1.57 2.30
CA SER A 78 0.22 -0.85 2.94
C SER A 78 -1.11 -1.05 2.21
N TRP A 79 -1.09 -1.06 0.88
CA TRP A 79 -2.27 -1.38 0.07
C TRP A 79 -2.72 -2.83 0.24
N MET A 80 -1.79 -3.79 0.20
CA MET A 80 -2.10 -5.21 0.39
C MET A 80 -2.71 -5.47 1.76
N PHE A 81 -2.22 -4.80 2.81
CA PHE A 81 -2.81 -4.85 4.14
C PHE A 81 -4.26 -4.37 4.11
N CYS A 82 -4.54 -3.21 3.50
CA CYS A 82 -5.91 -2.69 3.39
C CYS A 82 -6.82 -3.66 2.62
N PHE A 83 -6.37 -4.22 1.50
CA PHE A 83 -7.17 -5.16 0.71
C PHE A 83 -7.49 -6.45 1.47
N ARG A 84 -6.54 -6.93 2.28
CA ARG A 84 -6.69 -8.15 3.06
C ARG A 84 -7.72 -8.00 4.17
N HIS A 85 -7.73 -6.85 4.84
CA HIS A 85 -8.62 -6.59 5.99
C HIS A 85 -9.88 -5.80 5.61
N TRP A 86 -10.05 -5.44 4.35
CA TRP A 86 -11.22 -4.72 3.86
C TRP A 86 -12.57 -5.35 4.26
N PRO A 87 -12.76 -6.69 4.25
CA PRO A 87 -14.03 -7.27 4.69
C PRO A 87 -14.32 -7.11 6.20
N GLU A 88 -13.30 -6.81 7.00
CA GLU A 88 -13.33 -6.79 8.47
C GLU A 88 -13.26 -5.37 9.07
N MET A 89 -12.89 -4.36 8.27
CA MET A 89 -12.68 -2.95 8.67
C MET A 89 -13.80 -2.04 8.19
#